data_AF-A0A0G0YEB8-F1
#
_entry.id   AF-A0A0G0YEB8-F1
#
_cell.length_a   1.000
_cell.length_b   1.000
_cell.length_c   1.000
_cell.angle_alpha   90.00
_cell.angle_beta   90.00
_cell.angle_gamma   90.00
#
_symmetry.space_group_name_H-M   'P 1'
#
loop_
_entity.id
_entity.type
_entity.pdbx_description
1 polymer ?
#
loop_
_entity_poly.entity_id
_entity_poly.type
_entity_poly.pdbx_seq_one_letter_code
_entity_poly.pdbx_strand_id
1 'polypeptide(L)'
;MISETGKIGEGLAVDYLKSEGFKILEKNFRTKFGELDIVCKKGKLLVFVEVKAAVSGPLTHDCKSVGNEVFQPEQHFTKQKITRLKRAAEIFLIKNKL
;
A
#
# COMPACT_ATOMS: atom_id res chain seq x y z
N MET A 1 13.18 6.73 5.60
CA MET A 1 13.68 6.52 4.22
C MET A 1 13.15 5.16 3.77
N ILE A 2 12.45 5.06 2.64
CA ILE A 2 11.91 3.77 2.15
C ILE A 2 13.10 2.92 1.65
N SER A 3 13.11 1.64 1.98
CA SER A 3 14.14 0.70 1.50
C SER A 3 14.04 0.51 -0.03
N GLU A 4 15.12 0.10 -0.67
CA GLU A 4 15.13 -0.18 -2.11
C GLU A 4 14.04 -1.21 -2.51
N THR A 5 13.91 -2.28 -1.71
CA THR A 5 12.83 -3.27 -1.84
C THR A 5 11.44 -2.64 -1.75
N GLY A 6 11.23 -1.69 -0.82
CA GLY A 6 9.95 -1.00 -0.68
C GLY A 6 9.61 -0.16 -1.91
N LYS A 7 10.60 0.52 -2.51
CA LYS A 7 10.41 1.29 -3.75
C LYS A 7 10.04 0.39 -4.93
N ILE A 8 10.70 -0.76 -5.06
CA ILE A 8 10.40 -1.74 -6.11
C ILE A 8 8.97 -2.27 -5.94
N GLY A 9 8.59 -2.65 -4.71
CA GLY A 9 7.25 -3.13 -4.41
C GLY A 9 6.15 -2.08 -4.71
N GLU A 10 6.37 -0.82 -4.36
CA GLU A 10 5.43 0.27 -4.70
C GLU A 10 5.31 0.46 -6.22
N GLY A 11 6.43 0.38 -6.95
CA GLY A 11 6.45 0.43 -8.41
C GLY A 11 5.61 -0.67 -9.04
N LEU A 12 5.85 -1.92 -8.63
CA LEU A 12 5.08 -3.09 -9.11
C LEU A 12 3.59 -2.97 -8.79
N ALA A 13 3.25 -2.50 -7.58
CA ALA A 13 1.85 -2.29 -7.19
C ALA A 13 1.17 -1.24 -8.06
N VAL A 14 1.86 -0.14 -8.39
CA VAL A 14 1.35 0.90 -9.29
C VAL A 14 1.09 0.34 -10.69
N ASP A 15 2.03 -0.43 -11.24
CA ASP A 15 1.90 -0.97 -12.58
C ASP A 15 0.75 -1.98 -12.67
N TYR A 16 0.61 -2.84 -11.66
CA TYR A 16 -0.54 -3.75 -11.52
C TYR A 16 -1.88 -2.99 -11.44
N LEU A 17 -1.96 -1.96 -10.59
CA LEU A 17 -3.19 -1.16 -10.46
C LEU A 17 -3.56 -0.49 -11.79
N LYS A 18 -2.57 0.02 -12.54
CA LYS A 18 -2.81 0.59 -13.86
C LYS A 18 -3.29 -0.45 -14.87
N SER A 19 -2.70 -1.65 -14.91
CA SER A 19 -3.15 -2.72 -15.80
C SER A 19 -4.58 -3.18 -15.49
N GLU A 20 -4.97 -3.11 -14.22
CA GLU A 20 -6.34 -3.36 -13.75
C GLU A 20 -7.31 -2.19 -13.99
N GLY A 21 -6.86 -1.12 -14.67
CA GLY A 21 -7.69 0.02 -15.05
C GLY A 21 -7.94 1.04 -13.94
N PHE A 22 -7.13 1.03 -12.86
CA PHE A 22 -7.15 2.10 -11.88
C PHE A 22 -6.34 3.30 -12.36
N LYS A 23 -6.89 4.50 -12.16
CA LYS A 23 -6.14 5.75 -12.29
C LYS A 23 -5.44 6.06 -10.97
N ILE A 24 -4.12 6.15 -10.99
CA ILE A 24 -3.34 6.62 -9.84
C ILE A 24 -3.60 8.12 -9.66
N LEU A 25 -3.98 8.52 -8.45
CA LEU A 25 -4.25 9.91 -8.08
C LEU A 25 -3.07 10.53 -7.33
N GLU A 26 -2.47 9.77 -6.41
CA GLU A 26 -1.36 10.24 -5.58
C GLU A 26 -0.52 9.04 -5.13
N LYS A 27 0.77 9.26 -4.87
CA LYS A 27 1.66 8.27 -4.25
C LYS A 27 2.43 8.92 -3.12
N ASN A 28 2.78 8.14 -2.09
CA ASN A 28 3.56 8.61 -0.95
C ASN A 28 2.93 9.85 -0.27
N PHE A 29 1.60 9.86 -0.10
CA PHE A 29 0.90 10.97 0.55
C PHE A 29 1.22 11.00 2.05
N ARG A 30 1.81 12.09 2.54
CA ARG A 30 2.27 12.20 3.93
C ARG A 30 1.59 13.34 4.66
N THR A 31 1.25 13.11 5.92
CA THR A 31 0.72 14.11 6.86
C THR A 31 1.39 13.96 8.22
N LYS A 32 1.17 14.93 9.12
CA LYS A 32 1.61 14.81 10.52
C LYS A 32 0.99 13.59 11.24
N PHE A 33 -0.14 13.09 10.76
CA PHE A 33 -0.96 12.09 11.45
C PHE A 33 -0.94 10.70 10.81
N GLY A 34 -0.30 10.54 9.66
CA GLY A 34 -0.24 9.28 8.92
C GLY A 34 0.26 9.47 7.48
N GLU A 35 0.37 8.37 6.76
CA GLU A 35 0.77 8.33 5.35
C GLU A 35 -0.10 7.32 4.58
N LEU A 36 -0.17 7.48 3.26
CA LEU A 36 -0.81 6.55 2.33
C LEU A 36 0.19 6.26 1.21
N ASP A 37 0.42 4.97 0.91
CA ASP A 37 1.41 4.60 -0.12
C ASP A 37 0.88 4.94 -1.51
N ILE A 38 -0.34 4.50 -1.84
CA ILE A 38 -0.98 4.79 -3.14
C ILE A 38 -2.44 5.17 -2.92
N VAL A 39 -2.88 6.21 -3.62
CA VAL A 39 -4.30 6.56 -3.76
C VAL A 39 -4.69 6.41 -5.22
N CYS A 40 -5.71 5.62 -5.51
CA CYS A 40 -6.16 5.37 -6.89
C CYS A 40 -7.69 5.33 -7.00
N LYS A 41 -8.19 5.40 -8.23
CA LYS A 41 -9.63 5.44 -8.52
C LYS A 41 -9.99 4.59 -9.72
N LYS A 42 -11.12 3.89 -9.65
CA LYS A 42 -11.76 3.18 -10.77
C LYS A 42 -13.25 3.48 -10.79
N GLY A 43 -13.72 4.20 -11.81
CA GLY A 43 -15.09 4.71 -11.85
C GLY A 43 -15.39 5.61 -10.66
N LYS A 44 -16.36 5.23 -9.81
CA LYS A 44 -16.71 5.97 -8.58
C LYS A 44 -15.95 5.49 -7.34
N LEU A 45 -15.20 4.40 -7.44
CA LEU A 45 -14.48 3.81 -6.31
C LEU A 45 -13.14 4.53 -6.09
N LEU A 46 -12.96 5.13 -4.92
CA LEU A 46 -11.68 5.64 -4.43
C LEU A 46 -11.05 4.57 -3.52
N VAL A 47 -9.78 4.22 -3.76
CA VAL A 47 -9.07 3.17 -3.04
C VAL A 47 -7.78 3.72 -2.46
N PHE A 48 -7.55 3.42 -1.19
CA PHE A 48 -6.30 3.67 -0.47
C PHE A 48 -5.57 2.34 -0.33
N VAL A 49 -4.34 2.26 -0.85
CA VAL A 49 -3.56 1.03 -0.90
C VAL A 49 -2.32 1.21 -0.01
N GLU A 50 -2.12 0.24 0.87
CA GLU A 50 -0.91 0.05 1.67
C GLU A 50 -0.10 -1.08 1.02
N VAL A 51 1.16 -0.81 0.67
CA VAL A 51 2.04 -1.76 -0.01
C VAL A 51 3.00 -2.37 1.00
N LYS A 52 3.05 -3.70 1.05
CA LYS A 52 4.07 -4.43 1.80
C LYS A 52 4.91 -5.25 0.83
N ALA A 53 6.20 -4.95 0.80
CA ALA A 53 7.19 -5.73 0.07
C ALA A 53 8.02 -6.55 1.05
N ALA A 54 8.20 -7.83 0.75
CA ALA A 54 9.03 -8.74 1.51
C ALA A 54 9.90 -9.54 0.54
N VAL A 55 11.13 -9.83 0.93
CA VAL A 55 12.06 -10.65 0.14
C VAL A 55 11.98 -12.08 0.68
N SER A 56 11.43 -13.00 -0.09
CA SER A 56 11.51 -14.43 0.23
C SER A 56 12.92 -14.96 -0.06
N GLY A 57 13.43 -15.85 0.81
CA GLY A 57 14.58 -16.71 0.49
C GLY A 57 14.26 -17.69 -0.66
N PRO A 58 15.17 -18.61 -1.02
CA PRO A 58 15.02 -19.47 -2.20
C PRO A 58 13.63 -20.12 -2.25
N LEU A 59 13.01 -19.95 -3.43
CA LEU A 59 11.63 -20.29 -3.76
C LEU A 59 11.31 -21.75 -3.42
N THR A 60 10.64 -21.99 -2.30
CA THR A 60 9.72 -23.12 -2.23
C THR A 60 8.41 -22.67 -2.89
N HIS A 61 7.77 -23.57 -3.62
CA HIS A 61 6.76 -23.30 -4.66
C HIS A 61 5.45 -22.60 -4.21
N ASP A 62 5.41 -22.10 -2.99
CA ASP A 62 4.30 -21.34 -2.42
C ASP A 62 4.77 -19.91 -2.13
N CYS A 63 4.26 -18.95 -2.91
CA CYS A 63 4.57 -17.52 -2.87
C CYS A 63 4.28 -16.80 -1.54
N LYS A 64 3.99 -17.55 -0.47
CA LYS A 64 3.65 -17.03 0.85
C LYS A 64 4.84 -17.04 1.81
N SER A 65 5.92 -17.73 1.52
CA SER A 65 6.97 -17.96 2.52
C SER A 65 8.07 -16.91 2.44
N VAL A 66 8.13 -16.02 3.42
CA VAL A 66 9.28 -15.13 3.66
C VAL A 66 10.07 -15.76 4.80
N GLY A 67 11.01 -16.64 4.47
CA GLY A 67 11.59 -17.58 5.44
C GLY A 67 10.64 -18.74 5.75
N ASN A 68 10.73 -19.36 6.94
CA ASN A 68 9.87 -20.47 7.36
C ASN A 68 8.42 -20.07 7.70
N GLU A 69 8.03 -18.80 7.49
CA GLU A 69 6.70 -18.29 7.86
C GLU A 69 5.90 -17.76 6.67
N VAL A 70 4.61 -18.07 6.69
CA VAL A 70 3.60 -17.61 5.73
C VAL A 70 3.30 -16.13 5.98
N PHE A 71 3.75 -15.25 5.09
CA PHE A 71 3.48 -13.82 5.11
C PHE A 71 1.98 -13.55 4.85
N GLN A 72 1.29 -13.02 5.85
CA GLN A 72 -0.09 -12.54 5.74
C GLN A 72 -0.13 -11.01 5.93
N PRO A 73 -0.39 -10.23 4.87
CA PRO A 73 -0.42 -8.77 4.95
C PRO A 73 -1.40 -8.23 6.00
N GLU A 74 -2.53 -8.93 6.18
CA GLU A 74 -3.63 -8.60 7.10
C GLU A 74 -3.18 -8.69 8.56
N GLN A 75 -2.36 -9.68 8.89
CA GLN A 75 -1.82 -9.89 10.24
C GLN A 75 -0.80 -8.80 10.63
N HIS A 76 -0.27 -8.06 9.65
CA HIS A 76 0.65 -6.95 9.86
C HIS A 76 -0.04 -5.58 9.98
N PHE A 77 -1.35 -5.53 10.28
CA PHE A 77 -2.06 -4.30 10.60
C PHE A 77 -2.27 -4.15 12.11
N THR A 78 -1.39 -3.39 12.75
CA THR A 78 -1.61 -2.98 14.14
C THR A 78 -2.75 -1.96 14.23
N LYS A 79 -3.42 -1.88 15.40
CA LYS A 79 -4.44 -0.86 15.67
C LYS A 79 -3.94 0.56 15.38
N GLN A 80 -2.67 0.84 15.71
CA GLN A 80 -2.04 2.13 15.46
C GLN A 80 -1.92 2.42 13.97
N LYS A 81 -1.51 1.44 13.16
CA LYS A 81 -1.38 1.58 11.71
C LYS A 81 -2.73 1.86 11.05
N ILE A 82 -3.77 1.13 11.46
CA ILE A 82 -5.15 1.37 11.01
C ILE A 82 -5.60 2.80 11.35
N THR A 83 -5.36 3.26 12.58
CA THR A 83 -5.72 4.63 12.99
C THR A 83 -5.01 5.69 12.16
N ARG A 84 -3.72 5.51 11.87
CA ARG A 84 -2.94 6.44 11.06
C ARG A 84 -3.42 6.48 9.60
N LEU A 85 -3.74 5.33 9.03
CA LEU A 85 -4.30 5.23 7.68
C LEU A 85 -5.64 5.94 7.56
N LYS A 86 -6.56 5.73 8.52
CA LYS A 86 -7.86 6.41 8.55
C LYS A 86 -7.70 7.93 8.58
N ARG A 87 -6.84 8.46 9.47
CA ARG A 87 -6.58 9.90 9.57
C ARG A 87 -5.97 10.46 8.29
N ALA A 88 -5.02 9.75 7.68
CA ALA A 88 -4.42 10.19 6.42
C ALA A 88 -5.45 10.20 5.28
N ALA A 89 -6.32 9.19 5.21
CA ALA A 89 -7.41 9.12 4.25
C ALA A 89 -8.41 10.27 4.44
N GLU A 90 -8.85 10.57 5.66
CA GLU A 90 -9.73 11.71 5.97
C GLU A 90 -9.12 13.04 5.50
N ILE A 91 -7.83 13.26 5.80
CA ILE A 91 -7.12 14.47 5.37
C ILE A 91 -7.02 14.53 3.85
N PHE A 92 -6.76 13.41 3.19
CA PHE A 92 -6.73 13.33 1.73
C PHE A 92 -8.08 13.74 1.12
N LEU A 93 -9.18 13.21 1.65
CA LEU A 93 -10.54 13.55 1.19
C LEU A 93 -10.83 15.04 1.34
N ILE A 94 -10.57 15.61 2.53
CA ILE A 94 -10.79 17.03 2.81
C ILE A 94 -9.97 17.91 1.87
N LYS A 95 -8.67 17.61 1.71
CA LYS A 95 -7.76 18.39 0.87
C LYS A 95 -8.17 18.39 -0.61
N ASN A 96 -8.74 17.28 -1.08
CA ASN A 96 -9.11 17.09 -2.49
C ASN A 96 -10.60 17.31 -2.78
N LYS A 97 -11.40 17.65 -1.76
CA LYS A 97 -12.86 17.86 -1.85
C LYS A 97 -13.60 16.64 -2.44
N LEU A 98 -13.26 15.45 -1.95
CA LEU A 98 -13.83 14.16 -2.35
C LEU A 98 -14.74 13.55 -1.29
#